data_AF-A0A534K5C3-F1
#
_entry.id   AF-A0A534K5C3-F1
#
_cell.length_a   1.000
_cell.length_b   1.000
_cell.length_c   1.000
_cell.angle_alpha   90.00
_cell.angle_beta   90.00
_cell.angle_gamma   90.00
#
_symmetry.space_group_name_H-M   'P 1'
#
loop_
_entity.id
_entity.type
_entity.pdbx_description
1 polymer ?
#
loop_
_entity_poly.entity_id
_entity_poly.type
_entity_poly.pdbx_seq_one_letter_code
_entity_poly.pdbx_strand_id
1 'polypeptide(L)'
;MPRFLPLLAIASLLLLAGGARAPLPSAMEAPAWSAGDYWEYRFNSTFEGSVFLNGTLRADITGLENRTVRGIAQDVIVVGTGGTGSLEGTFETPSGNVSATGVWNLTGEELFAEASRKIVKTLVRISASGHVDILNVPFTLLWTNSTSSRVVADDWRYPVPVGFSGAVTLNSSMAEDVFLEFDSNPPLILNSTLEAEITIAVSLTSMSNATVPAGAFETYLVQEAWPDGGHEMFEYAPAAGNNARTRTFNSTGAEVTRTELVSYRYRAAEPSADPRVVWVAVAGIAVAVAAAIALGVLLARRRRRERAYTPPSLRDPPT
;
A
#
# COMPACT_ATOMS: atom_id res chain seq x y z
N MET A 1 20.81 2.57 -29.77
CA MET A 1 20.87 3.60 -28.72
C MET A 1 19.93 3.12 -27.64
N PRO A 2 20.41 2.79 -26.45
CA PRO A 2 19.50 2.30 -25.44
C PRO A 2 18.61 3.47 -25.02
N ARG A 3 17.32 3.29 -25.22
CA ARG A 3 16.29 4.26 -24.85
C ARG A 3 16.05 4.12 -23.36
N PHE A 4 17.00 4.55 -22.53
CA PHE A 4 16.80 4.68 -21.09
C PHE A 4 15.95 5.92 -20.81
N LEU A 5 14.67 5.80 -21.17
CA LEU A 5 13.54 6.59 -20.71
C LEU A 5 12.32 5.77 -21.14
N PRO A 6 11.71 5.12 -20.15
CA PRO A 6 10.73 5.85 -19.36
C PRO A 6 11.09 5.83 -17.89
N LEU A 7 10.88 6.97 -17.22
CA LEU A 7 10.29 7.05 -15.88
C LEU A 7 9.94 5.67 -15.31
N LEU A 8 10.89 5.01 -14.66
CA LEU A 8 10.55 3.79 -13.97
C LEU A 8 9.84 4.21 -12.70
N ALA A 9 8.51 4.05 -12.73
CA ALA A 9 7.72 3.73 -11.57
C ALA A 9 8.32 2.46 -10.92
N ILE A 10 9.42 2.62 -10.17
CA ILE A 10 9.59 1.80 -8.96
C ILE A 10 8.35 2.15 -8.18
N ALA A 11 7.42 1.19 -8.15
CA ALA A 11 6.09 1.28 -7.55
C ALA A 11 6.06 2.48 -6.61
N SER A 12 5.55 3.61 -7.12
CA SER A 12 5.28 4.74 -6.26
C SER A 12 4.17 4.19 -5.40
N LEU A 13 4.53 3.61 -4.26
CA LEU A 13 3.61 3.14 -3.26
C LEU A 13 2.97 4.43 -2.79
N LEU A 14 1.95 4.90 -3.49
CA LEU A 14 1.02 5.83 -2.93
C LEU A 14 0.26 5.01 -1.92
N LEU A 15 0.86 5.02 -0.73
CA LEU A 15 0.29 4.61 0.50
C LEU A 15 -0.87 5.60 0.71
N LEU A 16 -2.04 5.24 0.23
CA LEU A 16 -3.27 5.92 0.62
C LEU A 16 -3.64 5.35 1.98
N ALA A 17 -4.39 6.07 2.83
CA ALA A 17 -4.92 5.41 4.02
C ALA A 17 -6.36 5.54 4.49
N GLY A 18 -6.69 5.05 5.68
CA GLY A 18 -8.06 4.78 6.08
C GLY A 18 -8.11 4.00 7.39
N GLY A 19 -9.20 4.18 8.15
CA GLY A 19 -9.45 3.54 9.43
C GLY A 19 -10.24 2.23 9.31
N ALA A 20 -10.24 1.43 10.38
CA ALA A 20 -10.72 0.05 10.38
C ALA A 20 -12.23 -0.15 10.68
N ARG A 21 -12.75 -1.22 10.05
CA ARG A 21 -13.86 -2.14 10.45
C ARG A 21 -15.29 -1.57 10.60
N ALA A 22 -15.78 -1.00 9.52
CA ALA A 22 -17.19 -1.02 9.08
C ALA A 22 -17.19 -1.33 7.55
N PRO A 23 -18.33 -1.65 6.90
CA PRO A 23 -18.38 -1.66 5.43
C PRO A 23 -17.76 -0.36 4.93
N LEU A 24 -16.98 -0.45 3.85
CA LEU A 24 -16.27 0.71 3.35
C LEU A 24 -17.22 1.90 3.17
N PRO A 25 -16.91 3.07 3.75
CA PRO A 25 -17.70 4.26 3.50
C PRO A 25 -17.67 4.64 2.02
N SER A 26 -18.63 5.45 1.58
CA SER A 26 -18.66 5.99 0.21
C SER A 26 -17.56 7.02 -0.06
N ALA A 27 -16.64 7.23 0.88
CA ALA A 27 -15.46 8.05 0.72
C ALA A 27 -14.29 7.42 1.49
N MET A 28 -13.09 7.51 0.91
CA MET A 28 -11.85 7.00 1.48
C MET A 28 -11.21 8.09 2.35
N GLU A 29 -10.96 7.77 3.62
CA GLU A 29 -10.30 8.67 4.58
C GLU A 29 -8.79 8.77 4.33
N ALA A 30 -8.08 9.59 5.11
CA ALA A 30 -6.62 9.60 5.10
C ALA A 30 -6.04 8.50 6.03
N PRO A 31 -4.79 8.05 5.83
CA PRO A 31 -4.07 7.27 6.83
C PRO A 31 -3.90 7.98 8.13
N ALA A 32 -3.98 7.20 9.21
CA ALA A 32 -3.35 7.51 10.48
C ALA A 32 -2.07 6.68 10.67
N TRP A 33 -1.03 6.91 9.85
CA TRP A 33 0.28 6.27 10.05
C TRP A 33 0.99 6.82 11.27
N SER A 34 1.79 5.97 11.88
CA SER A 34 2.57 6.26 13.07
C SER A 34 3.90 5.53 13.03
N ALA A 35 4.91 6.09 13.71
CA ALA A 35 6.22 5.46 13.79
C ALA A 35 6.13 4.02 14.33
N GLY A 36 6.71 3.08 13.59
CA GLY A 36 6.68 1.64 13.85
C GLY A 36 5.49 0.89 13.23
N ASP A 37 4.67 1.55 12.41
CA ASP A 37 3.86 0.86 11.39
C ASP A 37 4.78 0.30 10.29
N TYR A 38 4.43 -0.85 9.73
CA TYR A 38 5.19 -1.47 8.65
C TYR A 38 4.31 -2.31 7.73
N TRP A 39 4.79 -2.51 6.50
CA TRP A 39 4.18 -3.39 5.51
C TRP A 39 5.26 -4.13 4.75
N GLU A 40 5.05 -5.44 4.60
CA GLU A 40 5.90 -6.33 3.81
C GLU A 40 5.09 -6.84 2.63
N TYR A 41 5.73 -6.81 1.46
CA TYR A 41 5.13 -7.13 0.18
C TYR A 41 5.91 -8.22 -0.51
N ARG A 42 5.19 -9.14 -1.15
CA ARG A 42 5.74 -9.89 -2.27
C ARG A 42 5.87 -8.95 -3.45
N PHE A 43 7.00 -8.96 -4.13
CA PHE A 43 7.33 -8.04 -5.21
C PHE A 43 7.82 -8.79 -6.44
N ASN A 44 7.19 -8.51 -7.57
CA ASN A 44 7.61 -8.97 -8.88
C ASN A 44 7.67 -7.75 -9.80
N SER A 45 8.79 -7.53 -10.47
CA SER A 45 8.96 -6.43 -11.43
C SER A 45 9.73 -6.88 -12.65
N THR A 46 9.39 -6.30 -13.79
CA THR A 46 10.07 -6.46 -15.06
C THR A 46 10.64 -5.11 -15.48
N PHE A 47 11.96 -5.01 -15.47
CA PHE A 47 12.74 -3.89 -15.94
C PHE A 47 13.03 -4.05 -17.44
N GLU A 48 12.71 -3.00 -18.22
CA GLU A 48 12.96 -2.91 -19.67
C GLU A 48 12.45 -4.10 -20.52
N GLY A 49 11.50 -4.86 -19.98
CA GLY A 49 10.91 -6.01 -20.67
C GLY A 49 11.79 -7.27 -20.71
N SER A 50 12.99 -7.25 -20.13
CA SER A 50 13.92 -8.39 -20.21
C SER A 50 14.56 -8.79 -18.88
N VAL A 51 14.52 -7.95 -17.84
CA VAL A 51 15.10 -8.25 -16.53
C VAL A 51 14.00 -8.34 -15.48
N PHE A 52 13.92 -9.47 -14.79
CA PHE A 52 12.91 -9.78 -13.78
C PHE A 52 13.52 -9.72 -12.38
N LEU A 53 12.88 -8.96 -11.50
CA LEU A 53 13.20 -8.87 -10.08
C LEU A 53 12.05 -9.51 -9.29
N ASN A 54 12.32 -10.62 -8.63
CA ASN A 54 11.35 -11.31 -7.78
C ASN A 54 11.85 -11.34 -6.35
N GLY A 55 11.03 -11.00 -5.36
CA GLY A 55 11.45 -10.98 -3.97
C GLY A 55 10.44 -10.38 -3.02
N THR A 56 10.95 -9.74 -1.97
CA THR A 56 10.14 -9.01 -1.00
C THR A 56 10.59 -7.57 -0.88
N LEU A 57 9.62 -6.69 -0.62
CA LEU A 57 9.83 -5.30 -0.24
C LEU A 57 9.25 -5.08 1.15
N ARG A 58 9.84 -4.15 1.90
CA ARG A 58 9.36 -3.70 3.20
C ARG A 58 9.38 -2.18 3.25
N ALA A 59 8.30 -1.62 3.77
CA ALA A 59 8.17 -0.20 4.08
C ALA A 59 7.93 -0.05 5.59
N ASP A 60 8.73 0.77 6.25
CA ASP A 60 8.63 1.06 7.68
C ASP A 60 8.44 2.57 7.88
N ILE A 61 7.42 2.97 8.64
CA ILE A 61 7.29 4.36 9.09
C ILE A 61 8.32 4.58 10.20
N THR A 62 9.37 5.33 9.91
CA THR A 62 10.48 5.56 10.86
C THR A 62 10.23 6.76 11.75
N GLY A 63 9.47 7.75 11.29
CA GLY A 63 9.17 8.94 12.07
C GLY A 63 8.31 9.98 11.36
N LEU A 64 7.98 11.03 12.10
CA LEU A 64 7.46 12.29 11.58
C LEU A 64 8.53 13.35 11.82
N GLU A 65 8.87 14.11 10.79
CA GLU A 65 9.95 15.08 10.83
C GLU A 65 9.57 16.34 10.07
N ASN A 66 10.18 17.47 10.42
CA ASN A 66 10.12 18.68 9.60
C ASN A 66 11.31 18.68 8.63
N ARG A 67 11.05 18.65 7.32
CA ARG A 67 12.08 18.61 6.28
C ARG A 67 11.85 19.69 5.24
N THR A 68 12.94 20.24 4.72
CA THR A 68 12.91 21.14 3.58
C THR A 68 13.03 20.34 2.29
N VAL A 69 11.96 20.31 1.49
CA VAL A 69 11.93 19.66 0.17
C VAL A 69 11.71 20.72 -0.90
N ARG A 70 12.58 20.76 -1.91
CA ARG A 70 12.55 21.78 -2.98
C ARG A 70 12.43 23.23 -2.45
N GLY A 71 13.09 23.53 -1.34
CA GLY A 71 13.09 24.86 -0.71
C GLY A 71 11.90 25.18 0.19
N ILE A 72 10.98 24.22 0.42
CA ILE A 72 9.82 24.40 1.30
C ILE A 72 9.97 23.51 2.53
N ALA A 73 9.95 24.14 3.71
CA ALA A 73 9.86 23.42 4.99
C ALA A 73 8.43 22.91 5.18
N GLN A 74 8.29 21.62 5.47
CA GLN A 74 7.01 20.96 5.68
C GLN A 74 7.17 19.75 6.60
N ASP A 75 6.10 19.41 7.31
CA ASP A 75 6.03 18.18 8.08
C ASP A 75 5.86 17.00 7.12
N VAL A 76 6.70 15.99 7.32
CA VAL A 76 6.77 14.79 6.49
C VAL A 76 6.74 13.53 7.34
N ILE A 77 6.13 12.50 6.78
CA ILE A 77 6.25 11.13 7.27
C ILE A 77 7.43 10.50 6.54
N VAL A 78 8.37 9.98 7.31
CA VAL A 78 9.56 9.31 6.78
C VAL A 78 9.29 7.82 6.69
N VAL A 79 9.47 7.28 5.49
CA VAL A 79 9.30 5.87 5.19
C VAL A 79 10.64 5.30 4.77
N GLY A 80 11.18 4.39 5.57
CA GLY A 80 12.33 3.58 5.16
C GLY A 80 11.85 2.45 4.28
N THR A 81 12.49 2.26 3.12
CA THR A 81 12.18 1.16 2.21
C THR A 81 13.38 0.23 2.07
N GLY A 82 13.10 -1.07 2.01
CA GLY A 82 14.11 -2.10 1.85
C GLY A 82 13.55 -3.28 1.08
N GLY A 83 14.41 -4.11 0.52
CA GLY A 83 13.95 -5.33 -0.14
C GLY A 83 15.07 -6.18 -0.67
N THR A 84 14.79 -7.43 -0.93
CA THR A 84 15.77 -8.36 -1.49
C THR A 84 15.09 -9.42 -2.33
N GLY A 85 15.83 -10.03 -3.25
CA GLY A 85 15.29 -11.12 -4.04
C GLY A 85 16.25 -11.68 -5.07
N SER A 86 15.69 -12.44 -6.01
CA SER A 86 16.40 -12.95 -7.18
C SER A 86 16.23 -12.03 -8.38
N LEU A 87 17.28 -11.97 -9.18
CA LEU A 87 17.31 -11.33 -10.49
C LEU A 87 17.47 -12.43 -11.53
N GLU A 88 16.62 -12.42 -12.53
CA GLU A 88 16.75 -13.29 -13.71
C GLU A 88 16.41 -12.47 -14.94
N GLY A 89 17.15 -12.60 -16.04
CA GLY A 89 16.81 -11.81 -17.21
C GLY A 89 17.86 -11.79 -18.28
N THR A 90 17.75 -10.81 -19.17
CA THR A 90 18.68 -10.62 -20.27
C THR A 90 19.11 -9.17 -20.35
N PHE A 91 20.42 -8.92 -20.34
CA PHE A 91 21.01 -7.61 -20.57
C PHE A 91 21.38 -7.46 -22.05
N GLU A 92 21.07 -6.30 -22.63
CA GLU A 92 21.61 -5.92 -23.93
C GLU A 92 23.06 -5.48 -23.78
N THR A 93 23.98 -6.12 -24.52
CA THR A 93 25.39 -5.71 -24.56
C THR A 93 25.81 -5.41 -26.01
N PRO A 94 26.93 -4.69 -26.25
CA PRO A 94 27.41 -4.44 -27.60
C PRO A 94 27.67 -5.70 -28.43
N SER A 95 27.95 -6.83 -27.77
CA SER A 95 28.17 -8.14 -28.39
C SER A 95 26.91 -9.00 -28.52
N GLY A 96 25.76 -8.51 -28.05
CA GLY A 96 24.48 -9.21 -28.09
C GLY A 96 23.82 -9.34 -26.72
N ASN A 97 22.68 -10.01 -26.71
CA ASN A 97 21.89 -10.20 -25.50
C ASN A 97 22.49 -11.32 -24.65
N VAL A 98 22.69 -11.07 -23.36
CA VAL A 98 23.27 -12.04 -22.41
C VAL A 98 22.30 -12.33 -21.28
N SER A 99 22.01 -13.62 -21.09
CA SER A 99 21.17 -14.06 -19.98
C SER A 99 21.95 -13.97 -18.66
N ALA A 100 21.26 -13.53 -17.62
CA ALA A 100 21.83 -13.23 -16.32
C ALA A 100 20.96 -13.79 -15.20
N THR A 101 21.63 -14.30 -14.16
CA THR A 101 20.98 -14.71 -12.91
C THR A 101 21.76 -14.16 -11.72
N GLY A 102 21.05 -13.77 -10.67
CA GLY A 102 21.69 -13.15 -9.52
C GLY A 102 20.72 -12.86 -8.39
N VAL A 103 21.18 -11.99 -7.50
CA VAL A 103 20.41 -11.47 -6.38
C VAL A 103 20.41 -9.95 -6.41
N TRP A 104 19.37 -9.35 -5.87
CA TRP A 104 19.27 -7.91 -5.72
C TRP A 104 18.92 -7.54 -4.28
N ASN A 105 19.30 -6.33 -3.91
CA ASN A 105 18.97 -5.66 -2.66
C ASN A 105 18.51 -4.23 -2.99
N LEU A 106 17.45 -3.78 -2.33
CA LEU A 106 16.90 -2.46 -2.40
C LEU A 106 17.06 -1.78 -1.05
N THR A 107 17.49 -0.52 -1.08
CA THR A 107 17.41 0.39 0.06
C THR A 107 16.84 1.71 -0.40
N GLY A 108 16.08 2.37 0.45
CA GLY A 108 15.50 3.65 0.09
C GLY A 108 14.87 4.41 1.24
N GLU A 109 14.47 5.63 0.89
CA GLU A 109 13.76 6.56 1.75
C GLU A 109 12.70 7.27 0.90
N GLU A 110 11.47 7.30 1.40
CA GLU A 110 10.39 8.10 0.85
C GLU A 110 9.90 9.09 1.90
N LEU A 111 9.59 10.30 1.45
CA LEU A 111 8.98 11.34 2.28
C LEU A 111 7.58 11.63 1.75
N PHE A 112 6.61 11.49 2.63
CA PHE A 112 5.22 11.84 2.36
C PHE A 112 4.92 13.15 3.06
N ALA A 113 4.38 14.14 2.37
CA ALA A 113 3.83 15.32 3.01
C ALA A 113 2.74 14.89 3.99
N GLU A 114 2.81 15.34 5.25
CA GLU A 114 1.85 14.91 6.26
C GLU A 114 0.43 15.32 5.84
N ALA A 115 0.15 16.61 5.61
CA ALA A 115 -1.20 17.07 5.33
C ALA A 115 -1.88 16.41 4.11
N SER A 116 -1.16 16.20 3.01
CA SER A 116 -1.73 15.73 1.73
C SER A 116 -1.49 14.24 1.44
N ARG A 117 -0.59 13.59 2.18
CA ARG A 117 -0.09 12.22 1.96
C ARG A 117 0.48 12.01 0.55
N LYS A 118 0.96 13.08 -0.09
CA LYS A 118 1.64 12.99 -1.38
C LYS A 118 3.12 12.70 -1.16
N ILE A 119 3.68 11.83 -1.99
CA ILE A 119 5.13 11.63 -2.03
C ILE A 119 5.76 12.92 -2.53
N VAL A 120 6.66 13.49 -1.72
CA VAL A 120 7.42 14.69 -2.06
C VAL A 120 8.90 14.39 -2.28
N LYS A 121 9.36 13.22 -1.87
CA LYS A 121 10.70 12.73 -2.17
C LYS A 121 10.70 11.20 -2.20
N THR A 122 11.44 10.66 -3.14
CA THR A 122 11.79 9.24 -3.23
C THR A 122 13.28 9.14 -3.49
N LEU A 123 13.95 8.26 -2.76
CA LEU A 123 15.31 7.83 -3.02
C LEU A 123 15.31 6.32 -2.96
N VAL A 124 15.62 5.67 -4.07
CA VAL A 124 15.74 4.22 -4.14
C VAL A 124 17.10 3.87 -4.72
N ARG A 125 17.74 2.88 -4.13
CA ARG A 125 18.97 2.27 -4.60
C ARG A 125 18.78 0.78 -4.70
N ILE A 126 18.93 0.24 -5.90
CA ILE A 126 19.00 -1.18 -6.14
C ILE A 126 20.45 -1.54 -6.42
N SER A 127 20.98 -2.51 -5.67
CA SER A 127 22.22 -3.19 -6.01
C SER A 127 21.91 -4.63 -6.39
N ALA A 128 22.45 -5.10 -7.51
CA ALA A 128 22.34 -6.47 -7.92
C ALA A 128 23.70 -7.04 -8.33
N SER A 129 23.87 -8.33 -8.10
CA SER A 129 25.09 -9.04 -8.48
C SER A 129 24.77 -10.49 -8.80
N GLY A 130 25.55 -11.08 -9.69
CA GLY A 130 25.32 -12.42 -10.16
C GLY A 130 26.27 -12.79 -11.29
N HIS A 131 25.82 -13.70 -12.16
CA HIS A 131 26.59 -14.16 -13.31
C HIS A 131 25.76 -14.07 -14.58
N VAL A 132 26.42 -13.82 -15.70
CA VAL A 132 25.85 -14.04 -17.03
C VAL A 132 26.26 -15.41 -17.57
N ASP A 133 25.39 -16.02 -18.35
CA ASP A 133 25.56 -17.40 -18.83
C ASP A 133 26.77 -17.56 -19.76
N ILE A 134 27.20 -16.48 -20.42
CA ILE A 134 28.39 -16.49 -21.28
C ILE A 134 29.63 -16.53 -20.39
N LEU A 135 30.32 -17.67 -20.41
CA LEU A 135 31.58 -17.90 -19.69
C LEU A 135 31.47 -17.71 -18.16
N ASN A 136 30.27 -17.76 -17.60
CA ASN A 136 30.00 -17.55 -16.18
C ASN A 136 30.66 -16.26 -15.66
N VAL A 137 30.51 -15.17 -16.43
CA VAL A 137 31.11 -13.87 -16.15
C VAL A 137 30.32 -13.17 -15.03
N PRO A 138 30.95 -12.70 -13.95
CA PRO A 138 30.25 -11.97 -12.90
C PRO A 138 29.75 -10.62 -13.40
N PHE A 139 28.60 -10.16 -12.90
CA PHE A 139 28.11 -8.81 -13.13
C PHE A 139 27.81 -8.09 -11.81
N THR A 140 27.92 -6.76 -11.85
CA THR A 140 27.46 -5.86 -10.81
C THR A 140 26.58 -4.77 -11.43
N LEU A 141 25.40 -4.55 -10.85
CA LEU A 141 24.47 -3.49 -11.21
C LEU A 141 24.23 -2.62 -9.99
N LEU A 142 24.36 -1.31 -10.15
CA LEU A 142 23.88 -0.31 -9.20
C LEU A 142 22.94 0.62 -9.94
N TRP A 143 21.74 0.79 -9.41
CA TRP A 143 20.76 1.72 -9.94
C TRP A 143 20.26 2.61 -8.81
N THR A 144 20.40 3.92 -8.98
CA THR A 144 19.90 4.92 -8.04
C THR A 144 18.87 5.77 -8.75
N ASN A 145 17.67 5.84 -8.20
CA ASN A 145 16.64 6.78 -8.60
C ASN A 145 16.37 7.75 -7.45
N SER A 146 16.35 9.04 -7.75
CA SER A 146 16.02 10.09 -6.79
C SER A 146 15.04 11.05 -7.42
N THR A 147 13.87 11.20 -6.80
CA THR A 147 12.86 12.18 -7.19
C THR A 147 12.57 13.11 -6.02
N SER A 148 12.46 14.41 -6.28
CA SER A 148 11.90 15.36 -5.33
C SER A 148 10.85 16.22 -6.01
N SER A 149 9.71 16.40 -5.35
CA SER A 149 8.52 16.99 -5.94
C SER A 149 7.92 18.01 -5.01
N ARG A 150 7.44 19.10 -5.61
CA ARG A 150 6.59 20.09 -4.95
C ARG A 150 5.19 19.97 -5.53
N VAL A 151 4.19 19.85 -4.66
CA VAL A 151 2.78 19.88 -5.08
C VAL A 151 2.42 21.29 -5.55
N VAL A 152 1.99 21.40 -6.81
CA VAL A 152 1.56 22.65 -7.46
C VAL A 152 0.04 22.77 -7.43
N ALA A 153 -0.66 21.69 -7.77
CA ALA A 153 -2.10 21.56 -7.70
C ALA A 153 -2.47 20.17 -7.18
N ASP A 154 -3.57 20.07 -6.42
CA ASP A 154 -4.02 18.83 -5.79
C ASP A 154 -5.54 18.82 -5.68
N ASP A 155 -6.20 18.11 -6.60
CA ASP A 155 -7.63 17.82 -6.54
C ASP A 155 -7.92 16.63 -5.60
N TRP A 156 -6.93 15.76 -5.37
CA TRP A 156 -7.07 14.56 -4.54
C TRP A 156 -6.93 14.88 -3.06
N ARG A 157 -8.04 15.29 -2.45
CA ARG A 157 -8.09 15.68 -1.03
C ARG A 157 -8.97 14.73 -0.24
N TYR A 158 -8.46 14.32 0.91
CA TYR A 158 -9.20 13.46 1.83
C TYR A 158 -10.29 14.22 2.58
N PRO A 159 -11.43 13.58 2.89
CA PRO A 159 -11.83 12.26 2.39
C PRO A 159 -12.20 12.28 0.89
N VAL A 160 -11.82 11.23 0.16
CA VAL A 160 -12.01 11.14 -1.31
C VAL A 160 -13.27 10.32 -1.63
N PRO A 161 -14.30 10.89 -2.25
CA PRO A 161 -15.52 10.15 -2.58
C PRO A 161 -15.30 9.03 -3.60
N VAL A 162 -16.07 7.94 -3.50
CA VAL A 162 -16.15 6.91 -4.54
C VAL A 162 -16.75 7.50 -5.81
N GLY A 163 -16.13 7.22 -6.95
CA GLY A 163 -16.45 7.82 -8.25
C GLY A 163 -15.73 9.14 -8.52
N PHE A 164 -14.86 9.60 -7.60
CA PHE A 164 -14.06 10.81 -7.81
C PHE A 164 -13.05 10.64 -8.93
N SER A 165 -12.84 11.70 -9.71
CA SER A 165 -11.76 11.83 -10.68
C SER A 165 -11.22 13.25 -10.63
N GLY A 166 -9.90 13.40 -10.71
CA GLY A 166 -9.22 14.69 -10.70
C GLY A 166 -7.78 14.56 -11.16
N ALA A 167 -6.96 15.56 -10.84
CA ALA A 167 -5.54 15.52 -11.13
C ALA A 167 -4.67 16.01 -9.95
N VAL A 168 -3.42 15.57 -9.96
CA VAL A 168 -2.36 16.08 -9.09
C VAL A 168 -1.23 16.56 -9.98
N THR A 169 -0.82 17.82 -9.80
CA THR A 169 0.28 18.41 -10.55
C THR A 169 1.48 18.62 -9.64
N LEU A 170 2.62 18.07 -10.04
CA LEU A 170 3.87 18.07 -9.30
C LEU A 170 4.96 18.76 -10.11
N ASN A 171 5.68 19.69 -9.49
CA ASN A 171 6.94 20.20 -10.02
C ASN A 171 8.07 19.31 -9.51
N SER A 172 8.63 18.47 -10.37
CA SER A 172 9.47 17.33 -10.02
C SER A 172 10.88 17.43 -10.59
N SER A 173 11.85 17.07 -9.76
CA SER A 173 13.29 16.99 -10.04
C SER A 173 13.65 15.53 -9.92
N MET A 174 14.03 14.93 -11.03
CA MET A 174 14.29 13.51 -11.16
C MET A 174 15.74 13.32 -11.56
N ALA A 175 16.41 12.39 -10.90
CA ALA A 175 17.77 11.97 -11.20
C ALA A 175 17.83 10.45 -11.20
N GLU A 176 18.52 9.90 -12.19
CA GLU A 176 18.74 8.47 -12.33
C GLU A 176 20.21 8.23 -12.67
N ASP A 177 20.83 7.34 -11.90
CA ASP A 177 22.19 6.89 -12.11
C ASP A 177 22.21 5.36 -12.22
N VAL A 178 22.72 4.83 -13.33
CA VAL A 178 22.91 3.40 -13.58
C VAL A 178 24.40 3.13 -13.77
N PHE A 179 24.90 2.13 -13.07
CA PHE A 179 26.21 1.54 -13.25
C PHE A 179 26.04 0.04 -13.47
N LEU A 180 26.56 -0.48 -14.58
CA LEU A 180 26.55 -1.90 -14.91
C LEU A 180 27.93 -2.34 -15.38
N GLU A 181 28.48 -3.36 -14.76
CA GLU A 181 29.81 -3.89 -15.07
C GLU A 181 29.75 -5.40 -15.25
N PHE A 182 30.47 -5.90 -16.26
CA PHE A 182 30.67 -7.34 -16.53
C PHE A 182 32.16 -7.66 -16.46
N ASP A 183 32.60 -8.34 -15.40
CA ASP A 183 34.02 -8.66 -15.11
C ASP A 183 34.97 -7.46 -15.34
N SER A 184 35.98 -7.61 -16.20
CA SER A 184 37.03 -6.60 -16.42
C SER A 184 36.74 -5.66 -17.59
N ASN A 185 35.50 -5.65 -18.09
CA ASN A 185 35.06 -4.72 -19.12
C ASN A 185 34.82 -3.32 -18.54
N PRO A 186 35.04 -2.25 -19.31
CA PRO A 186 34.65 -0.92 -18.90
C PRO A 186 33.16 -0.88 -18.52
N PRO A 187 32.80 -0.25 -17.39
CA PRO A 187 31.42 -0.22 -16.94
C PRO A 187 30.56 0.64 -17.88
N LEU A 188 29.31 0.22 -18.07
CA LEU A 188 28.25 1.06 -18.59
C LEU A 188 27.81 2.02 -17.47
N ILE A 189 27.91 3.31 -17.76
CA ILE A 189 27.50 4.38 -16.85
C ILE A 189 26.47 5.24 -17.58
N LEU A 190 25.32 5.43 -16.95
CA LEU A 190 24.24 6.28 -17.47
C LEU A 190 23.78 7.20 -16.35
N ASN A 191 23.69 8.48 -16.67
CA ASN A 191 23.22 9.49 -15.75
C ASN A 191 22.18 10.32 -16.48
N SER A 192 21.02 10.51 -15.87
CA SER A 192 19.97 11.36 -16.40
C SER A 192 19.43 12.26 -15.30
N THR A 193 19.12 13.49 -15.67
CA THR A 193 18.42 14.44 -14.79
C THR A 193 17.34 15.15 -15.58
N LEU A 194 16.20 15.38 -14.93
CA LEU A 194 15.04 16.02 -15.53
C LEU A 194 14.34 16.90 -14.51
N GLU A 195 14.01 18.12 -14.92
CA GLU A 195 13.10 19.01 -14.20
C GLU A 195 11.85 19.18 -15.05
N ALA A 196 10.71 18.79 -14.50
CA ALA A 196 9.44 18.85 -15.23
C ALA A 196 8.26 19.11 -14.30
N GLU A 197 7.25 19.77 -14.84
CA GLU A 197 5.92 19.75 -14.24
C GLU A 197 5.15 18.56 -14.81
N ILE A 198 4.69 17.67 -13.93
CA ILE A 198 4.04 16.41 -14.26
C ILE A 198 2.62 16.47 -13.70
N THR A 199 1.63 16.24 -14.56
CA THR A 199 0.23 16.12 -14.14
C THR A 199 -0.19 14.67 -14.23
N ILE A 200 -0.59 14.11 -13.09
CA ILE A 200 -1.05 12.72 -12.95
C ILE A 200 -2.57 12.77 -12.83
N ALA A 201 -3.27 12.06 -13.69
CA ALA A 201 -4.71 11.90 -13.56
C ALA A 201 -5.00 10.82 -12.51
N VAL A 202 -5.89 11.10 -11.57
CA VAL A 202 -6.18 10.22 -10.43
C VAL A 202 -7.67 9.99 -10.29
N SER A 203 -8.07 8.76 -9.95
CA SER A 203 -9.48 8.42 -9.75
C SER A 203 -9.69 7.37 -8.66
N LEU A 204 -10.77 7.53 -7.90
CA LEU A 204 -11.28 6.51 -7.00
C LEU A 204 -12.45 5.84 -7.69
N THR A 205 -12.20 4.73 -8.37
CA THR A 205 -13.17 4.15 -9.29
C THR A 205 -14.33 3.47 -8.55
N SER A 206 -14.01 2.65 -7.56
CA SER A 206 -14.99 1.79 -6.90
C SER A 206 -14.47 1.22 -5.58
N MET A 207 -15.35 0.55 -4.84
CA MET A 207 -14.98 -0.38 -3.79
C MET A 207 -14.85 -1.79 -4.39
N SER A 208 -13.92 -2.58 -3.88
CA SER A 208 -13.58 -3.93 -4.33
C SER A 208 -13.20 -4.80 -3.14
N ASN A 209 -12.84 -6.05 -3.39
CA ASN A 209 -12.23 -6.95 -2.42
C ASN A 209 -10.93 -7.50 -2.98
N ALA A 210 -9.87 -7.48 -2.17
CA ALA A 210 -8.58 -8.07 -2.50
C ALA A 210 -8.30 -9.26 -1.59
N THR A 211 -7.87 -10.38 -2.18
CA THR A 211 -7.29 -11.52 -1.44
C THR A 211 -5.82 -11.62 -1.78
N VAL A 212 -4.98 -11.52 -0.75
CA VAL A 212 -3.52 -11.49 -0.80
C VAL A 212 -2.96 -12.37 0.33
N PRO A 213 -1.64 -12.65 0.39
CA PRO A 213 -1.10 -13.53 1.42
C PRO A 213 -1.39 -13.08 2.87
N ALA A 214 -1.47 -11.76 3.12
CA ALA A 214 -1.84 -11.20 4.43
C ALA A 214 -3.33 -11.41 4.82
N GLY A 215 -4.20 -11.83 3.88
CA GLY A 215 -5.62 -12.06 4.12
C GLY A 215 -6.54 -11.48 3.05
N ALA A 216 -7.83 -11.39 3.39
CA ALA A 216 -8.86 -10.78 2.57
C ALA A 216 -9.22 -9.39 3.13
N PHE A 217 -9.31 -8.39 2.25
CA PHE A 217 -9.58 -7.01 2.57
C PHE A 217 -10.70 -6.46 1.69
N GLU A 218 -11.59 -5.66 2.28
CA GLU A 218 -12.37 -4.69 1.50
C GLU A 218 -11.42 -3.55 1.11
N THR A 219 -11.43 -3.15 -0.15
CA THR A 219 -10.49 -2.17 -0.70
C THR A 219 -11.17 -1.07 -1.51
N TYR A 220 -10.55 0.10 -1.59
CA TYR A 220 -10.83 1.09 -2.63
C TYR A 220 -9.93 0.83 -3.83
N LEU A 221 -10.50 0.85 -5.03
CA LEU A 221 -9.72 0.81 -6.25
C LEU A 221 -9.37 2.25 -6.66
N VAL A 222 -8.09 2.57 -6.56
CA VAL A 222 -7.54 3.84 -7.03
C VAL A 222 -6.72 3.60 -8.28
N GLN A 223 -6.88 4.47 -9.27
CA GLN A 223 -6.14 4.42 -10.52
C GLN A 223 -5.43 5.74 -10.76
N GLU A 224 -4.19 5.65 -11.20
CA GLU A 224 -3.39 6.78 -11.65
C GLU A 224 -2.96 6.59 -13.09
N ALA A 225 -3.05 7.63 -13.91
CA ALA A 225 -2.58 7.63 -15.28
C ALA A 225 -1.52 8.71 -15.47
N TRP A 226 -0.39 8.28 -16.02
CA TRP A 226 0.80 9.09 -16.24
C TRP A 226 0.81 9.68 -17.66
N PRO A 227 1.47 10.85 -17.87
CA PRO A 227 1.54 11.49 -19.18
C PRO A 227 2.19 10.66 -20.29
N ASP A 228 3.00 9.66 -19.93
CA ASP A 228 3.67 8.76 -20.86
C ASP A 228 2.76 7.60 -21.34
N GLY A 229 1.52 7.56 -20.86
CA GLY A 229 0.54 6.52 -21.14
C GLY A 229 0.61 5.31 -20.20
N GLY A 230 1.58 5.27 -19.28
CA GLY A 230 1.62 4.30 -18.19
C GLY A 230 0.50 4.56 -17.18
N HIS A 231 0.17 3.55 -16.38
CA HIS A 231 -0.83 3.70 -15.32
C HIS A 231 -0.57 2.74 -14.17
N GLU A 232 -1.10 3.10 -13.01
CA GLU A 232 -1.02 2.31 -11.78
C GLU A 232 -2.41 2.04 -11.22
N MET A 233 -2.58 0.87 -10.62
CA MET A 233 -3.78 0.46 -9.91
C MET A 233 -3.42 0.08 -8.48
N PHE A 234 -4.12 0.69 -7.54
CA PHE A 234 -3.95 0.48 -6.11
C PHE A 234 -5.23 -0.12 -5.53
N GLU A 235 -5.15 -1.31 -4.96
CA GLU A 235 -6.22 -1.90 -4.14
C GLU A 235 -5.97 -1.49 -2.69
N TYR A 236 -6.38 -0.27 -2.37
CA TYR A 236 -6.12 0.36 -1.08
C TYR A 236 -6.98 -0.26 0.04
N ALA A 237 -6.37 -0.77 1.11
CA ALA A 237 -7.06 -1.47 2.21
C ALA A 237 -7.07 -0.66 3.53
N PRO A 238 -8.20 -0.01 3.91
CA PRO A 238 -8.37 0.68 5.19
C PRO A 238 -7.97 -0.11 6.43
N ALA A 239 -8.29 -1.40 6.48
CA ALA A 239 -7.94 -2.23 7.63
C ALA A 239 -6.42 -2.48 7.76
N ALA A 240 -5.65 -2.30 6.68
CA ALA A 240 -4.20 -2.39 6.69
C ALA A 240 -3.52 -1.02 6.71
N GLY A 241 -4.26 0.09 6.55
CA GLY A 241 -3.66 1.41 6.45
C GLY A 241 -2.72 1.57 5.26
N ASN A 242 -2.82 0.68 4.26
CA ASN A 242 -2.01 0.69 3.05
C ASN A 242 -2.63 -0.20 1.94
N ASN A 243 -2.00 -0.26 0.78
CA ASN A 243 -2.41 -1.10 -0.35
C ASN A 243 -2.28 -2.59 -0.01
N ALA A 244 -3.34 -3.34 -0.28
CA ALA A 244 -3.29 -4.81 -0.29
C ALA A 244 -2.54 -5.30 -1.53
N ARG A 245 -2.74 -4.63 -2.68
CA ARG A 245 -2.07 -4.92 -3.95
C ARG A 245 -1.82 -3.64 -4.73
N THR A 246 -0.67 -3.54 -5.37
CA THR A 246 -0.39 -2.54 -6.42
C THR A 246 -0.04 -3.25 -7.72
N ARG A 247 -0.49 -2.69 -8.85
CA ARG A 247 -0.08 -3.10 -10.20
C ARG A 247 0.31 -1.88 -11.01
N THR A 248 1.44 -1.97 -11.69
CA THR A 248 1.95 -0.92 -12.56
C THR A 248 1.97 -1.45 -13.98
N PHE A 249 1.49 -0.64 -14.92
CA PHE A 249 1.41 -0.95 -16.33
C PHE A 249 2.19 0.09 -17.12
N ASN A 250 2.94 -0.37 -18.10
CA ASN A 250 3.62 0.52 -19.04
C ASN A 250 2.64 1.11 -20.07
N SER A 251 3.14 1.96 -20.97
CA SER A 251 2.35 2.61 -22.01
C SER A 251 1.75 1.67 -23.06
N THR A 252 2.20 0.41 -23.12
CA THR A 252 1.59 -0.63 -23.98
C THR A 252 0.48 -1.41 -23.28
N GLY A 253 0.25 -1.15 -21.99
CA GLY A 253 -0.73 -1.84 -21.15
C GLY A 253 -0.24 -3.16 -20.57
N ALA A 254 1.06 -3.49 -20.72
CA ALA A 254 1.64 -4.66 -20.08
C ALA A 254 1.93 -4.39 -18.59
N GLU A 255 1.55 -5.32 -17.72
CA GLU A 255 1.88 -5.27 -16.29
C GLU A 255 3.40 -5.44 -16.14
N VAL A 256 4.07 -4.43 -15.58
CA VAL A 256 5.52 -4.43 -15.37
C VAL A 256 5.89 -4.61 -13.91
N THR A 257 5.02 -4.22 -12.97
CA THR A 257 5.28 -4.41 -11.54
C THR A 257 4.01 -4.85 -10.83
N ARG A 258 4.15 -5.76 -9.86
CA ARG A 258 3.11 -6.16 -8.92
C ARG A 258 3.67 -6.27 -7.51
N THR A 259 2.93 -5.72 -6.56
CA THR A 259 3.12 -5.98 -5.13
C THR A 259 1.89 -6.60 -4.51
N GLU A 260 2.06 -7.51 -3.54
CA GLU A 260 0.96 -8.06 -2.75
C GLU A 260 1.34 -8.14 -1.29
N LEU A 261 0.45 -7.67 -0.41
CA LEU A 261 0.70 -7.59 1.02
C LEU A 261 0.86 -8.99 1.63
N VAL A 262 1.98 -9.20 2.31
CA VAL A 262 2.35 -10.46 2.97
C VAL A 262 2.17 -10.35 4.47
N SER A 263 2.69 -9.28 5.06
CA SER A 263 2.56 -9.03 6.50
C SER A 263 2.50 -7.52 6.74
N TYR A 264 1.90 -7.10 7.85
CA TYR A 264 1.83 -5.70 8.20
C TYR A 264 1.61 -5.50 9.69
N ARG A 265 1.89 -4.28 10.15
CA ARG A 265 1.40 -3.73 11.40
C ARG A 265 0.88 -2.33 11.15
N TYR A 266 -0.37 -2.12 11.48
CA TYR A 266 -1.02 -0.82 11.36
C TYR A 266 -1.73 -0.46 12.67
N ARG A 267 -1.10 0.39 13.48
CA ARG A 267 -1.50 0.67 14.85
C ARG A 267 -2.86 1.34 14.97
N ALA A 268 -3.28 2.14 13.99
CA ALA A 268 -4.59 2.79 14.06
C ALA A 268 -5.75 1.80 13.89
N ALA A 269 -5.50 0.60 13.34
CA ALA A 269 -6.47 -0.50 13.29
C ALA A 269 -6.39 -1.43 14.51
N GLU A 270 -5.36 -1.29 15.36
CA GLU A 270 -5.26 -2.07 16.59
C GLU A 270 -6.34 -1.56 17.58
N PRO A 271 -7.09 -2.47 18.25
CA PRO A 271 -8.00 -2.06 19.32
C PRO A 271 -7.24 -1.27 20.36
N SER A 272 -7.77 -0.13 20.81
CA SER A 272 -7.09 0.64 21.84
C SER A 272 -6.88 -0.22 23.08
N ALA A 273 -5.64 -0.32 23.54
CA ALA A 273 -5.31 -0.94 24.81
C ALA A 273 -5.74 -0.09 26.01
N ASP A 274 -6.60 0.93 25.81
CA ASP A 274 -7.14 1.73 26.89
C ASP A 274 -8.06 0.85 27.72
N PRO A 275 -7.70 0.55 29.00
CA PRO A 275 -8.51 -0.30 29.85
C PRO A 275 -9.94 0.23 29.97
N ARG A 276 -10.20 1.53 29.81
CA ARG A 276 -11.55 2.10 29.86
C ARG A 276 -12.46 1.60 28.74
N VAL A 277 -11.94 1.43 27.52
CA VAL A 277 -12.71 0.93 26.36
C VAL A 277 -12.97 -0.57 26.49
N VAL A 278 -11.99 -1.32 27.01
CA VAL A 278 -12.15 -2.74 27.35
C VAL A 278 -13.21 -2.92 28.45
N TRP A 279 -13.20 -2.08 29.48
CA TRP A 279 -14.21 -2.12 30.56
C TRP A 279 -15.61 -1.76 30.07
N VAL A 280 -15.77 -0.82 29.12
CA VAL A 280 -17.08 -0.51 28.52
C VAL A 280 -17.62 -1.70 27.72
N ALA A 281 -16.78 -2.40 26.96
CA ALA A 281 -17.18 -3.60 26.23
C ALA A 281 -17.59 -4.75 27.18
N VAL A 282 -16.81 -4.98 28.25
CA VAL A 282 -17.13 -6.00 29.27
C VAL A 282 -18.38 -5.63 30.07
N ALA A 283 -18.56 -4.35 30.43
CA ALA A 283 -19.75 -3.88 31.13
C ALA A 283 -21.02 -3.98 30.26
N GLY A 284 -20.91 -3.70 28.96
CA GLY A 284 -22.01 -3.88 28.01
C GLY A 284 -22.49 -5.33 27.91
N ILE A 285 -21.56 -6.29 27.87
CA ILE A 285 -21.87 -7.72 27.87
C ILE A 285 -22.53 -8.13 29.21
N ALA A 286 -22.02 -7.65 30.34
CA ALA A 286 -22.61 -7.94 31.65
C ALA A 286 -24.05 -7.42 31.79
N VAL A 287 -24.34 -6.22 31.26
CA VAL A 287 -25.70 -5.65 31.23
C VAL A 287 -26.62 -6.46 30.32
N ALA A 288 -26.16 -6.88 29.15
CA ALA A 288 -26.94 -7.72 28.23
C ALA A 288 -27.28 -9.09 28.84
N VAL A 289 -26.32 -9.72 29.53
CA VAL A 289 -26.53 -10.99 30.24
C VAL A 289 -27.52 -10.82 31.40
N ALA A 290 -27.39 -9.75 32.20
CA ALA A 290 -28.32 -9.46 33.29
C ALA A 290 -29.75 -9.20 32.79
N ALA A 291 -29.89 -8.48 31.67
CA ALA A 291 -31.18 -8.23 31.03
C ALA A 291 -31.81 -9.53 30.49
N ALA A 292 -31.02 -10.40 29.87
CA ALA A 292 -31.49 -11.70 29.38
C ALA A 292 -31.94 -12.62 30.53
N ILE A 293 -31.20 -12.63 31.65
CA ILE A 293 -31.59 -13.37 32.87
C ILE A 293 -32.89 -12.80 33.46
N ALA A 294 -32.99 -11.48 33.59
CA ALA A 294 -34.19 -10.82 34.10
C ALA A 294 -35.43 -11.10 33.24
N LEU A 295 -35.26 -11.07 31.90
CA LEU A 295 -36.31 -11.41 30.95
C LEU A 295 -36.72 -12.88 31.06
N GLY A 296 -35.74 -13.79 31.19
CA GLY A 296 -35.98 -15.21 31.43
C GLY A 296 -36.75 -15.47 32.74
N VAL A 297 -36.40 -14.77 33.82
CA VAL A 297 -37.10 -14.86 35.12
C VAL A 297 -38.51 -14.29 35.03
N LEU A 298 -38.72 -13.17 34.33
CA LEU A 298 -40.04 -12.58 34.12
C LEU A 298 -40.95 -13.51 33.30
N LEU A 299 -40.43 -14.09 32.23
CA LEU A 299 -41.16 -15.06 31.41
C LEU A 299 -41.47 -16.36 32.18
N ALA A 300 -40.53 -16.86 32.98
CA ALA A 300 -40.75 -18.02 33.83
C ALA A 300 -41.80 -17.75 34.93
N ARG A 301 -41.79 -16.57 35.54
CA ARG A 301 -42.81 -16.14 36.52
C ARG A 301 -44.19 -16.00 35.88
N ARG A 302 -44.28 -15.46 34.67
CA ARG A 302 -45.54 -15.32 33.93
C ARG A 302 -46.16 -16.68 33.61
N ARG A 303 -45.36 -17.63 33.11
CA ARG A 303 -45.79 -19.01 32.85
C ARG A 303 -46.23 -19.76 34.11
N ARG A 304 -45.63 -19.49 35.27
CA ARG A 304 -46.07 -20.08 36.55
C ARG A 304 -47.42 -19.52 37.02
N ARG A 305 -47.72 -18.23 36.77
CA ARG A 305 -49.02 -17.64 37.09
C ARG A 305 -50.14 -18.17 36.20
N GLU A 306 -49.87 -18.39 34.92
CA GLU A 306 -50.85 -18.98 33.99
C GLU A 306 -51.18 -20.44 34.33
N ARG A 307 -50.23 -21.22 34.87
CA ARG A 307 -50.47 -22.58 35.37
C ARG A 307 -51.27 -22.62 36.70
N ALA A 308 -51.41 -21.50 37.39
CA ALA A 308 -52.15 -21.41 38.67
C ALA A 308 -53.60 -20.92 38.50
N TYR A 309 -54.06 -20.62 37.28
CA TYR A 309 -55.45 -20.27 37.00
C TYR A 309 -56.19 -21.46 36.38
N THR A 310 -56.81 -22.28 37.22
CA THR A 310 -57.86 -23.22 36.80
C THR A 310 -59.21 -22.53 37.06
N PRO A 311 -60.05 -22.28 36.04
CA PRO A 311 -61.36 -21.66 36.27
C PRO A 311 -62.24 -22.60 37.11
N PRO A 312 -62.93 -22.11 38.15
CA PRO A 312 -63.92 -22.90 38.88
C PRO A 312 -65.09 -23.26 37.95
N SER A 313 -65.37 -24.56 37.86
CA SER A 313 -66.55 -25.12 37.21
C SER A 313 -67.85 -24.56 37.81
N LEU A 314 -68.69 -23.94 36.98
CA LEU A 314 -70.10 -23.70 37.31
C LEU A 314 -70.86 -25.03 37.22
N ARG A 315 -71.59 -25.28 38.31
CA ARG A 315 -72.42 -26.45 38.64
C ARG A 315 -73.57 -26.63 37.63
N ASP A 316 -73.90 -27.87 37.30
CA ASP A 316 -75.22 -28.22 36.76
C ASP A 316 -76.32 -28.01 37.82
N PRO A 317 -77.56 -27.64 37.42
CA PRO A 317 -78.64 -27.30 38.35
C PRO A 317 -79.41 -28.54 38.85
N PRO A 318 -80.12 -28.44 39.99
CA PRO A 318 -80.77 -29.59 40.62
C PRO A 318 -82.12 -29.92 39.98
N THR A 319 -82.45 -31.21 39.95
CA THR A 319 -83.82 -31.77 39.99
C THR A 319 -84.06 -32.41 41.33
#